data_AF-A0A9D5EUQ7-F1
#
_entry.id   AF-A0A9D5EUQ7-F1
#
_cell.length_a   1.000
_cell.length_b   1.000
_cell.length_c   1.000
_cell.angle_alpha   90.00
_cell.angle_beta   90.00
_cell.angle_gamma   90.00
#
_symmetry.space_group_name_H-M   'P 1'
#
loop_
_entity.id
_entity.type
_entity.pdbx_description
1 polymer ?
#
loop_
_entity_poly.entity_id
_entity_poly.type
_entity_poly.pdbx_seq_one_letter_code
_entity_poly.pdbx_strand_id
1 'polypeptide(L)'
;MNAVTATPGVDLANKIARLVEERGWNQEDFARISELNRHTVRQILHSGPKRRLRNATVSQCADALGLTVSELRNLPLERLLPRMHGKPPADEEALKLLYERAALPDLVSWLERNRERAADLRSDEIQELLDMQAPGGPLQKMGVENCVDLIERRRLLINQVKEIAGTEFLELLEQLVRLMYEKVKPQNSGRSNT
;
A
#
# COMPACT_ATOMS: atom_id res chain seq x y z
N MET A 1 -23.52 -35.94 1.53
CA MET A 1 -22.94 -34.89 2.37
C MET A 1 -23.20 -33.58 1.66
N ASN A 2 -24.00 -32.70 2.26
CA ASN A 2 -24.65 -31.57 1.58
C ASN A 2 -23.65 -30.46 1.22
N ALA A 3 -23.53 -30.16 -0.07
CA ALA A 3 -22.85 -28.97 -0.56
C ALA A 3 -23.70 -27.74 -0.19
N VAL A 4 -23.21 -26.94 0.75
CA VAL A 4 -23.76 -25.60 1.01
C VAL A 4 -23.39 -24.73 -0.19
N THR A 5 -24.31 -24.58 -1.14
CA THR A 5 -24.18 -23.62 -2.23
C THR A 5 -24.26 -22.21 -1.63
N ALA A 6 -23.10 -21.60 -1.38
CA ALA A 6 -23.03 -20.23 -0.90
C ALA A 6 -23.68 -19.29 -1.92
N THR A 7 -24.53 -18.39 -1.42
CA THR A 7 -25.29 -17.47 -2.27
C THR A 7 -24.33 -16.39 -2.78
N PRO A 8 -24.19 -16.16 -4.10
CA PRO A 8 -23.12 -15.32 -4.66
C PRO A 8 -23.09 -13.85 -4.20
N GLY A 9 -24.17 -13.36 -3.58
CA GLY A 9 -24.21 -12.02 -2.96
C GLY A 9 -23.70 -11.93 -1.52
N VAL A 10 -23.75 -13.04 -0.79
CA VAL A 10 -23.20 -13.15 0.58
C VAL A 10 -21.68 -13.31 0.48
N ASP A 11 -21.21 -14.07 -0.51
CA ASP A 11 -19.78 -14.25 -0.80
C ASP A 11 -19.09 -12.92 -1.17
N LEU A 12 -19.77 -12.06 -1.94
CA LEU A 12 -19.21 -10.78 -2.37
C LEU A 12 -18.97 -9.83 -1.19
N ALA A 13 -19.89 -9.76 -0.24
CA ALA A 13 -19.71 -8.90 0.92
C ALA A 13 -18.64 -9.41 1.88
N ASN A 14 -18.58 -10.72 2.11
CA ASN A 14 -17.51 -11.33 2.89
C ASN A 14 -16.14 -11.07 2.24
N LYS A 15 -16.09 -11.16 0.91
CA LYS A 15 -14.90 -10.82 0.13
C LYS A 15 -14.51 -9.35 0.31
N ILE A 16 -15.46 -8.42 0.20
CA ILE A 16 -15.20 -6.99 0.46
C ILE A 16 -14.69 -6.79 1.89
N ALA A 17 -15.32 -7.43 2.89
CA ALA A 17 -14.92 -7.31 4.28
C ALA A 17 -13.48 -7.78 4.52
N ARG A 18 -13.07 -8.89 3.90
CA ARG A 18 -11.69 -9.38 3.95
C ARG A 18 -10.69 -8.42 3.28
N LEU A 19 -11.07 -7.84 2.16
CA LEU A 19 -10.21 -6.86 1.48
C LEU A 19 -10.04 -5.55 2.29
N VAL A 20 -11.10 -5.14 2.99
CA VAL A 20 -11.07 -3.98 3.90
C VAL A 20 -10.22 -4.27 5.14
N GLU A 21 -10.33 -5.47 5.71
CA GLU A 21 -9.49 -5.95 6.82
C GLU A 21 -8.01 -6.00 6.41
N GLU A 22 -7.71 -6.51 5.20
CA GLU A 22 -6.34 -6.57 4.66
C GLU A 22 -5.73 -5.18 4.43
N ARG A 23 -6.55 -4.17 4.12
CA ARG A 23 -6.15 -2.75 4.05
C ARG A 23 -5.90 -2.11 5.42
N GLY A 24 -6.28 -2.77 6.52
CA GLY A 24 -6.22 -2.23 7.88
C GLY A 24 -7.28 -1.15 8.16
N TRP A 25 -8.34 -1.06 7.37
CA TRP A 25 -9.38 -0.05 7.53
C TRP A 25 -10.45 -0.48 8.53
N ASN A 26 -10.87 0.43 9.39
CA ASN A 26 -12.03 0.22 10.26
C ASN A 26 -13.34 0.66 9.56
N GLN A 27 -14.48 0.47 10.24
CA GLN A 27 -15.80 0.83 9.70
C GLN A 27 -15.89 2.31 9.27
N GLU A 28 -15.29 3.23 10.02
CA GLU A 28 -15.37 4.66 9.73
C GLU A 28 -14.48 5.05 8.57
N ASP A 29 -13.28 4.47 8.47
CA ASP A 29 -12.37 4.71 7.35
C ASP A 29 -12.99 4.23 6.05
N PHE A 30 -13.52 3.01 6.05
CA PHE A 30 -14.14 2.47 4.84
C PHE A 30 -15.41 3.24 4.45
N ALA A 31 -16.22 3.70 5.40
CA ALA A 31 -17.37 4.56 5.11
C ALA A 31 -16.96 5.90 4.48
N ARG A 32 -15.86 6.49 4.96
CA ARG A 32 -15.31 7.75 4.43
C ARG A 32 -14.80 7.57 3.01
N ILE A 33 -14.01 6.52 2.76
CA ILE A 33 -13.34 6.28 1.47
C ILE A 33 -14.33 5.81 0.39
N SER A 34 -15.32 4.99 0.76
CA SER A 34 -16.33 4.48 -0.19
C SER A 34 -17.56 5.37 -0.36
N GLU A 35 -17.65 6.48 0.40
CA GLU A 35 -18.82 7.36 0.45
C GLU A 35 -20.14 6.62 0.78
N LEU A 36 -20.02 5.46 1.44
CA LEU A 36 -21.17 4.67 1.86
C LEU A 36 -21.67 5.10 3.23
N ASN A 37 -22.99 5.03 3.42
CA ASN A 37 -23.58 5.21 4.74
C ASN A 37 -23.01 4.16 5.72
N ARG A 38 -22.64 4.62 6.93
CA ARG A 38 -22.14 3.78 8.04
C ARG A 38 -23.01 2.54 8.29
N HIS A 39 -24.33 2.63 8.15
CA HIS A 39 -25.24 1.49 8.29
C HIS A 39 -25.00 0.42 7.21
N THR A 40 -24.84 0.84 5.95
CA THR A 40 -24.52 -0.03 4.82
C THR A 40 -23.16 -0.71 5.02
N VAL A 41 -22.16 0.05 5.46
CA VAL A 41 -20.84 -0.49 5.78
C VAL A 41 -20.92 -1.55 6.89
N ARG A 42 -21.67 -1.27 7.96
CA ARG A 42 -21.88 -2.25 9.05
C ARG A 42 -22.47 -3.57 8.54
N GLN A 43 -23.43 -3.48 7.61
CA GLN A 43 -24.06 -4.66 7.01
C GLN A 43 -23.07 -5.47 6.16
N ILE A 44 -22.19 -4.79 5.42
CA ILE A 44 -21.15 -5.43 4.60
C ILE A 44 -20.11 -6.12 5.49
N LEU A 45 -19.60 -5.43 6.53
CA LEU A 45 -18.46 -5.89 7.32
C LEU A 45 -18.80 -6.94 8.39
N HIS A 46 -19.97 -6.85 9.03
CA HIS A 46 -20.25 -7.64 10.23
C HIS A 46 -21.44 -8.59 10.11
N SER A 47 -22.42 -8.25 9.29
CA SER A 47 -23.70 -8.98 9.32
C SER A 47 -23.83 -10.00 8.20
N GLY A 48 -23.00 -9.89 7.14
CA GLY A 48 -23.32 -10.47 5.85
C GLY A 48 -24.63 -9.88 5.32
N PRO A 49 -24.72 -9.41 4.07
CA PRO A 49 -25.92 -8.74 3.65
C PRO A 49 -27.03 -9.79 3.53
N LYS A 50 -28.14 -9.60 4.25
CA LYS A 50 -29.35 -10.46 4.15
C LYS A 50 -29.97 -10.44 2.74
N ARG A 51 -29.48 -9.56 1.86
CA ARG A 51 -29.89 -9.34 0.47
C ARG A 51 -28.66 -9.06 -0.40
N ARG A 52 -28.75 -9.28 -1.72
CA ARG A 52 -27.66 -8.92 -2.65
C ARG A 52 -27.34 -7.43 -2.57
N LEU A 53 -26.05 -7.09 -2.60
CA LEU A 53 -25.59 -5.70 -2.70
C LEU A 53 -26.10 -5.08 -4.01
N ARG A 54 -26.54 -3.82 -3.94
CA ARG A 54 -26.94 -3.05 -5.13
C ARG A 54 -25.71 -2.77 -5.98
N ASN A 55 -25.87 -2.70 -7.31
CA ASN A 55 -24.76 -2.43 -8.22
C ASN A 55 -24.03 -1.12 -7.88
N ALA A 56 -24.75 -0.06 -7.51
CA ALA A 56 -24.14 1.20 -7.07
C ALA A 56 -23.21 1.02 -5.86
N THR A 57 -23.65 0.26 -4.85
CA THR A 57 -22.83 -0.08 -3.67
C THR A 57 -21.61 -0.90 -4.05
N VAL A 58 -21.75 -1.85 -4.98
CA VAL A 58 -20.62 -2.65 -5.47
C VAL A 58 -19.61 -1.78 -6.22
N SER A 59 -20.06 -0.84 -7.03
CA SER A 59 -19.18 0.13 -7.70
C SER A 59 -18.41 0.97 -6.69
N GLN A 60 -19.10 1.56 -5.71
CA GLN A 60 -18.46 2.35 -4.65
C GLN A 60 -17.43 1.54 -3.83
N CYS A 61 -17.72 0.28 -3.52
CA CYS A 61 -16.74 -0.59 -2.88
C CYS A 61 -15.55 -0.93 -3.78
N ALA A 62 -15.78 -1.16 -5.07
CA ALA A 62 -14.73 -1.46 -6.03
C ALA A 62 -13.79 -0.26 -6.19
N ASP A 63 -14.36 0.94 -6.37
CA ASP A 63 -13.61 2.19 -6.50
C ASP A 63 -12.78 2.47 -5.24
N ALA A 64 -13.36 2.32 -4.04
CA ALA A 64 -12.66 2.47 -2.77
C ALA A 64 -11.49 1.49 -2.59
N LEU A 65 -11.64 0.26 -3.09
CA LEU A 65 -10.59 -0.76 -3.04
C LEU A 65 -9.58 -0.65 -4.20
N GLY A 66 -9.74 0.32 -5.11
CA GLY A 66 -8.90 0.48 -6.29
C GLY A 66 -9.02 -0.68 -7.28
N LEU A 67 -10.21 -1.26 -7.40
CA LEU A 67 -10.53 -2.40 -8.27
C LEU A 67 -11.66 -2.04 -9.24
N THR A 68 -11.72 -2.72 -10.38
CA THR A 68 -12.93 -2.68 -11.22
C THR A 68 -14.05 -3.54 -10.63
N VAL A 69 -15.31 -3.22 -10.95
CA VAL A 69 -16.47 -4.05 -10.57
C VAL A 69 -16.34 -5.49 -11.08
N SER A 70 -15.74 -5.67 -12.26
CA SER A 70 -15.50 -7.00 -12.83
C SER A 70 -14.49 -7.80 -11.99
N GLU A 71 -13.36 -7.20 -11.62
CA GLU A 71 -12.36 -7.85 -10.76
C GLU A 71 -12.93 -8.19 -9.39
N LEU A 72 -13.67 -7.26 -8.78
CA LEU A 72 -14.30 -7.47 -7.49
C LEU A 72 -15.32 -8.63 -7.52
N ARG A 73 -15.98 -8.87 -8.65
CA ARG A 73 -16.94 -9.99 -8.79
C ARG A 73 -16.30 -11.31 -9.18
N ASN A 74 -15.32 -11.27 -10.07
CA ASN A 74 -14.89 -12.46 -10.81
C ASN A 74 -13.53 -13.01 -10.37
N LEU A 75 -12.65 -12.18 -9.79
CA LEU A 75 -11.37 -12.69 -9.29
C LEU A 75 -11.55 -13.38 -7.94
N PRO A 76 -10.79 -14.45 -7.64
CA PRO A 76 -10.76 -15.03 -6.30
C PRO A 76 -10.11 -14.06 -5.29
N LEU A 77 -10.49 -14.16 -4.01
CA LEU A 77 -10.00 -13.27 -2.94
C LEU A 77 -8.48 -13.30 -2.86
N GLU A 78 -7.90 -14.49 -2.97
CA GLU A 78 -6.47 -14.79 -2.87
C GLU A 78 -5.63 -14.01 -3.88
N ARG A 79 -6.19 -13.70 -5.07
CA ARG A 79 -5.51 -12.88 -6.09
C ARG A 79 -5.60 -11.38 -5.84
N LEU A 80 -6.54 -10.96 -5.00
CA LEU A 80 -6.78 -9.56 -4.69
C LEU A 80 -6.04 -9.12 -3.42
N LEU A 81 -5.83 -10.01 -2.45
CA LEU A 81 -5.12 -9.71 -1.20
C LEU A 81 -3.73 -9.07 -1.43
N PRO A 82 -2.86 -9.58 -2.34
CA PRO A 82 -1.55 -8.96 -2.57
C PRO A 82 -1.63 -7.51 -3.07
N ARG A 83 -2.73 -7.15 -3.76
CA ARG A 83 -2.99 -5.81 -4.27
C ARG A 83 -3.57 -4.87 -3.21
N MET A 84 -4.07 -5.41 -2.10
CA MET A 84 -4.61 -4.61 -0.99
C MET A 84 -3.51 -3.95 -0.15
N HIS A 85 -2.25 -4.32 -0.35
CA HIS A 85 -1.08 -3.62 0.20
C HIS A 85 -0.81 -2.24 -0.45
N GLY A 86 -1.81 -1.62 -1.11
CA GLY A 86 -1.72 -0.39 -1.88
C GLY A 86 -2.25 0.86 -1.16
N LYS A 87 -1.37 1.86 -1.04
CA LYS A 87 -1.47 3.18 -0.38
C LYS A 87 -2.06 3.13 1.04
N PRO A 88 -1.20 3.13 2.09
CA PRO A 88 -1.65 3.40 3.45
C PRO A 88 -2.42 4.72 3.48
N PRO A 89 -3.45 4.87 4.32
CA PRO A 89 -4.09 6.17 4.50
C PRO A 89 -3.03 7.23 4.83
N ALA A 90 -3.24 8.45 4.32
CA ALA A 90 -2.33 9.56 4.60
C ALA A 90 -2.24 9.75 6.12
N ASP A 91 -1.01 9.66 6.64
CA ASP A 91 -0.73 9.79 8.07
C ASP A 91 -0.53 11.29 8.36
N GLU A 92 -1.64 11.97 8.67
CA GLU A 92 -1.63 13.41 8.96
C GLU A 92 -0.72 13.76 10.15
N GLU A 93 -0.58 12.84 11.13
CA GLU A 93 0.31 13.03 12.28
C GLU A 93 1.78 12.95 11.87
N ALA A 94 2.14 11.96 11.04
CA ALA A 94 3.49 11.86 10.50
C ALA A 94 3.84 13.05 9.59
N LEU A 95 2.89 13.52 8.77
CA LEU A 95 3.09 14.72 7.94
C LEU A 95 3.31 15.96 8.80
N LYS A 96 2.52 16.14 9.87
CA LYS A 96 2.72 17.23 10.83
C LYS A 96 4.11 17.15 11.48
N LEU A 97 4.54 15.95 11.87
CA LEU A 97 5.87 15.71 12.43
C LEU A 97 6.98 16.11 11.44
N LEU A 98 6.80 15.86 10.13
CA LEU A 98 7.75 16.29 9.10
C LEU A 98 7.88 17.81 9.06
N TYR A 99 6.77 18.54 9.04
CA TYR A 99 6.77 20.00 9.06
C TYR A 99 7.41 20.57 10.33
N GLU A 100 7.20 19.93 11.49
CA GLU A 100 7.76 20.36 12.77
C GLU A 100 9.26 20.09 12.90
N ARG A 101 9.74 18.97 12.34
CA ARG A 101 11.13 18.50 12.51
C ARG A 101 12.04 18.77 11.31
N ALA A 102 11.52 19.29 10.20
CA ALA A 102 12.32 19.70 9.06
C ALA A 102 13.23 20.89 9.45
N ALA A 103 14.53 20.62 9.56
CA ALA A 103 15.52 21.62 9.95
C ALA A 103 16.28 22.21 8.74
N LEU A 104 16.28 21.52 7.60
CA LEU A 104 16.97 21.99 6.40
C LEU A 104 16.11 23.00 5.63
N PRO A 105 16.62 24.21 5.32
CA PRO A 105 15.87 25.23 4.59
C PRO A 105 15.33 24.73 3.24
N ASP A 106 16.15 23.97 2.51
CA ASP A 106 15.76 23.39 1.22
C ASP A 106 14.61 22.39 1.37
N LEU A 107 14.58 21.61 2.46
CA LEU A 107 13.51 20.66 2.74
C LEU A 107 12.21 21.40 3.09
N VAL A 108 12.28 22.42 3.95
CA VAL A 108 11.12 23.26 4.28
C VAL A 108 10.55 23.91 3.02
N SER A 109 11.42 24.50 2.19
CA SER A 109 10.99 25.15 0.96
C SER A 109 10.43 24.16 -0.07
N TRP A 110 10.92 22.92 -0.09
CA TRP A 110 10.36 21.86 -0.90
C TRP A 110 8.95 21.47 -0.42
N LEU A 111 8.75 21.31 0.90
CA LEU A 111 7.45 20.96 1.49
C LEU A 111 6.38 22.03 1.26
N GLU A 112 6.77 23.30 1.24
CA GLU A 112 5.86 24.41 0.93
C GLU A 112 5.42 24.41 -0.53
N ARG A 113 6.34 24.10 -1.44
CA ARG A 113 6.12 24.07 -2.90
C ARG A 113 5.41 22.81 -3.37
N ASN A 114 5.58 21.69 -2.68
CA ASN A 114 5.12 20.36 -3.11
C ASN A 114 4.16 19.71 -2.10
N ARG A 115 3.13 20.44 -1.64
CA ARG A 115 2.20 19.97 -0.59
C ARG A 115 1.51 18.65 -0.92
N GLU A 116 1.08 18.48 -2.16
CA GLU A 116 0.40 17.25 -2.60
C GLU A 116 1.34 16.04 -2.55
N ARG A 117 2.57 16.20 -3.03
CA ARG A 117 3.58 15.12 -2.98
C ARG A 117 4.01 14.81 -1.54
N ALA A 118 4.13 15.85 -0.70
CA ALA A 118 4.43 15.67 0.72
C ALA A 118 3.32 14.87 1.43
N ALA A 119 2.06 15.11 1.10
CA ALA A 119 0.92 14.36 1.64
C ALA A 119 0.88 12.88 1.21
N ASP A 120 1.57 12.54 0.12
CA ASP A 120 1.70 11.18 -0.38
C ASP A 120 2.84 10.39 0.28
N LEU A 121 3.67 11.02 1.11
CA LEU A 121 4.74 10.33 1.84
C LEU A 121 4.17 9.45 2.96
N ARG A 122 4.72 8.24 3.08
CA ARG A 122 4.39 7.32 4.18
C ARG A 122 5.20 7.63 5.43
N SER A 123 4.75 7.16 6.60
CA SER A 123 5.41 7.46 7.88
C SER A 123 6.87 6.95 7.95
N ASP A 124 7.16 5.80 7.36
CA ASP A 124 8.53 5.27 7.21
C ASP A 124 9.40 6.15 6.30
N GLU A 125 8.81 6.65 5.21
CA GLU A 125 9.47 7.55 4.25
C GLU A 125 9.74 8.93 4.86
N ILE A 126 8.83 9.42 5.68
CA ILE A 126 8.97 10.66 6.44
C ILE A 126 10.12 10.53 7.44
N GLN A 127 10.17 9.44 8.20
CA GLN A 127 11.25 9.20 9.14
C GLN A 127 12.60 9.12 8.43
N GLU A 128 12.65 8.44 7.28
CA GLU A 128 13.86 8.40 6.45
C GLU A 128 14.30 9.78 5.96
N LEU A 129 13.38 10.63 5.48
CA LEU A 129 13.71 12.01 5.10
C LEU A 129 14.25 12.82 6.29
N LEU A 130 13.65 12.66 7.47
CA LEU A 130 14.12 13.29 8.70
C LEU A 130 15.51 12.79 9.12
N ASP A 131 15.83 11.53 8.88
CA ASP A 131 17.16 10.96 9.17
C ASP A 131 18.21 11.45 8.16
N MET A 132 17.83 11.62 6.89
CA MET A 132 18.71 12.13 5.83
C MET A 132 19.11 13.61 6.02
N GLN A 133 18.45 14.34 6.93
CA GLN A 133 18.73 15.76 7.21
C GLN A 133 19.94 16.00 8.12
N ALA A 134 20.55 14.93 8.65
CA ALA A 134 21.75 15.02 9.47
C ALA A 134 22.85 15.88 8.79
N PRO A 135 23.70 16.59 9.54
CA PRO A 135 24.77 17.41 8.97
C PRO A 135 25.65 16.62 8.00
N GLY A 136 25.84 17.12 6.77
CA GLY A 136 26.56 16.40 5.71
C GLY A 136 25.82 15.17 5.17
N GLY A 137 24.52 15.04 5.45
CA GLY A 137 23.66 13.94 5.04
C GLY A 137 23.24 13.98 3.56
N PRO A 138 22.49 12.96 3.10
CA PRO A 138 22.05 12.84 1.72
C PRO A 138 21.29 14.06 1.18
N LEU A 139 20.44 14.70 1.99
CA LEU A 139 19.66 15.85 1.55
C LEU A 139 20.55 17.04 1.14
N GLN A 140 21.68 17.25 1.83
CA GLN A 140 22.64 18.30 1.48
C GLN A 140 23.54 17.89 0.30
N LYS A 141 23.90 16.60 0.20
CA LYS A 141 24.82 16.10 -0.84
C LYS A 141 24.16 15.91 -2.20
N MET A 142 22.94 15.42 -2.21
CA MET A 142 22.20 15.01 -3.41
C MET A 142 21.05 15.95 -3.74
N GLY A 143 20.61 16.77 -2.78
CA GLY A 143 19.45 17.64 -2.92
C GLY A 143 18.15 16.92 -2.56
N VAL A 144 17.20 17.70 -2.03
CA VAL A 144 15.91 17.20 -1.51
C VAL A 144 15.09 16.48 -2.60
N GLU A 145 14.96 17.09 -3.78
CA GLU A 145 14.20 16.52 -4.90
C GLU A 145 14.68 15.10 -5.25
N ASN A 146 15.99 14.92 -5.40
CA ASN A 146 16.58 13.62 -5.75
C ASN A 146 16.35 12.58 -4.64
N CYS A 147 16.40 12.98 -3.37
CA CYS A 147 16.11 12.07 -2.26
C CYS A 147 14.65 11.64 -2.25
N VAL A 148 13.70 12.58 -2.45
CA VAL A 148 12.28 12.26 -2.55
C VAL A 148 12.01 11.35 -3.75
N ASP A 149 12.57 11.66 -4.92
CA ASP A 149 12.44 10.83 -6.12
C ASP A 149 12.97 9.41 -5.90
N LEU A 150 14.09 9.24 -5.17
CA LEU A 150 14.61 7.93 -4.82
C LEU A 150 13.64 7.13 -3.94
N ILE A 151 13.03 7.79 -2.96
CA ILE A 151 12.02 7.18 -2.08
C ILE A 151 10.79 6.75 -2.90
N GLU A 152 10.26 7.64 -3.73
CA GLU A 152 9.10 7.39 -4.58
C GLU A 152 9.36 6.24 -5.58
N ARG A 153 10.54 6.24 -6.23
CA ARG A 153 10.96 5.17 -7.13
C ARG A 153 11.09 3.84 -6.41
N ARG A 154 11.66 3.82 -5.22
CA ARG A 154 11.77 2.60 -4.40
C ARG A 154 10.39 2.09 -4.00
N ARG A 155 9.47 2.97 -3.60
CA ARG A 155 8.06 2.62 -3.32
C ARG A 155 7.40 1.97 -4.51
N LEU A 156 7.49 2.59 -5.69
CA LEU A 156 6.91 2.06 -6.92
C LEU A 156 7.48 0.68 -7.26
N LEU A 157 8.81 0.52 -7.17
CA LEU A 157 9.47 -0.74 -7.45
C LEU A 157 9.00 -1.86 -6.50
N ILE A 158 8.92 -1.58 -5.20
CA ILE A 158 8.44 -2.57 -4.21
C ILE A 158 6.99 -2.97 -4.53
N ASN A 159 6.14 -2.01 -4.90
CA ASN A 159 4.76 -2.30 -5.26
C ASN A 159 4.68 -3.19 -6.52
N GLN A 160 5.46 -2.87 -7.56
CA GLN A 160 5.55 -3.71 -8.76
C GLN A 160 6.04 -5.12 -8.45
N VAL A 161 7.06 -5.25 -7.60
CA VAL A 161 7.58 -6.55 -7.16
C VAL A 161 6.50 -7.35 -6.42
N LYS A 162 5.73 -6.72 -5.53
CA LYS A 162 4.60 -7.37 -4.85
C LYS A 162 3.52 -7.83 -5.82
N GLU A 163 3.20 -7.01 -6.82
CA GLU A 163 2.23 -7.38 -7.86
C GLU A 163 2.71 -8.57 -8.69
N ILE A 164 3.96 -8.54 -9.15
CA ILE A 164 4.58 -9.63 -9.92
C ILE A 164 4.64 -10.92 -9.10
N ALA A 165 4.98 -10.83 -7.80
CA ALA A 165 5.04 -11.98 -6.91
C ALA A 165 3.68 -12.70 -6.75
N GLY A 166 2.57 -12.02 -7.01
CA GLY A 166 1.23 -12.62 -7.01
C GLY A 166 0.84 -13.30 -8.34
N THR A 167 1.76 -13.40 -9.30
CA THR A 167 1.51 -13.94 -10.64
C THR A 167 2.32 -15.21 -10.91
N GLU A 168 2.11 -15.83 -12.08
CA GLU A 168 2.92 -16.95 -12.58
C GLU A 168 4.41 -16.61 -12.76
N PHE A 169 4.78 -15.32 -12.74
CA PHE A 169 6.17 -14.87 -12.85
C PHE A 169 6.97 -14.92 -11.54
N LEU A 170 6.38 -15.42 -10.44
CA LEU A 170 7.05 -15.49 -9.13
C LEU A 170 8.41 -16.21 -9.20
N GLU A 171 8.50 -17.36 -9.86
CA GLU A 171 9.75 -18.14 -9.95
C GLU A 171 10.87 -17.37 -10.66
N LEU A 172 10.53 -16.64 -11.72
CA LEU A 172 11.49 -15.80 -12.45
C LEU A 172 11.95 -14.62 -11.60
N LEU A 173 11.03 -13.97 -10.90
CA LEU A 173 11.32 -12.88 -9.97
C LEU A 173 12.27 -13.36 -8.86
N GLU A 174 12.03 -14.54 -8.29
CA GLU A 174 12.91 -15.14 -7.27
C GLU A 174 14.33 -15.36 -7.79
N GLN A 175 14.48 -15.92 -9.00
CA GLN A 175 15.79 -16.13 -9.61
C GLN A 175 16.54 -14.83 -9.85
N LEU A 176 15.85 -13.82 -10.38
CA LEU A 176 16.43 -12.49 -10.62
C LEU A 176 16.88 -11.84 -9.30
N VAL A 177 16.02 -11.82 -8.29
CA VAL A 177 16.34 -11.24 -6.98
C VAL A 177 17.50 -11.98 -6.33
N ARG A 178 17.54 -13.33 -6.39
CA ARG A 178 18.65 -14.12 -5.86
C ARG A 178 19.97 -13.75 -6.54
N LEU A 179 20.00 -13.70 -7.87
CA LEU A 179 21.20 -13.36 -8.63
C LEU A 179 21.71 -11.96 -8.28
N MET A 180 20.81 -10.97 -8.17
CA MET A 180 21.19 -9.61 -7.78
C MET A 180 21.67 -9.56 -6.31
N TYR A 181 20.99 -10.26 -5.41
CA TYR A 181 21.34 -10.31 -3.99
C TYR A 181 22.73 -10.91 -3.77
N GLU A 182 23.07 -11.98 -4.48
CA GLU A 182 24.40 -12.61 -4.43
C GLU A 182 25.53 -11.69 -4.94
N LYS A 183 25.23 -10.77 -5.86
CA LYS A 183 26.19 -9.79 -6.37
C LYS A 183 26.39 -8.59 -5.45
N VAL A 184 25.34 -8.18 -4.74
CA VAL A 184 25.36 -7.01 -3.84
C VAL A 184 25.90 -7.38 -2.46
N LYS A 185 25.64 -8.61 -1.98
CA LYS A 185 26.22 -9.06 -0.72
C LYS A 185 27.73 -9.22 -0.91
N PRO A 186 28.58 -8.56 -0.11
CA PRO A 186 30.01 -8.79 -0.19
C PRO A 186 30.25 -10.29 0.00
N GLN A 187 30.93 -10.92 -0.98
CA GLN A 187 31.43 -12.27 -0.76
C GLN A 187 32.32 -12.18 0.46
N ASN A 188 31.87 -12.75 1.59
CA ASN A 188 32.77 -13.04 2.69
C ASN A 188 33.86 -13.92 2.08
N SER A 189 35.00 -13.30 1.78
CA SER A 189 36.23 -13.93 1.39
C SER A 189 36.73 -14.75 2.57
N GLY A 190 36.08 -15.89 2.79
CA GLY A 190 36.61 -17.03 3.52
C GLY A 190 37.69 -17.69 2.66
N ARG A 191 38.82 -16.99 2.49
CA ARG A 191 40.12 -17.58 2.21
C ARG A 191 41.10 -16.97 3.21
N SER A 192 40.94 -17.38 4.47
CA SER A 192 42.08 -17.45 5.37
C SER A 192 42.78 -18.78 5.13
N ASN A 193 44.06 -18.68 4.82
CA ASN A 193 45.02 -19.75 4.60
C ASN A 193 44.94 -20.87 5.64
N THR A 194 44.98 -22.10 5.15
CA THR A 194 45.90 -23.15 5.64
C THR A 194 46.39 -23.93 4.44
#